data_AF-A0A8C5DG36-F1
#
_entry.id   AF-A0A8C5DG36-F1
#
_cell.length_a   1.000
_cell.length_b   1.000
_cell.length_c   1.000
_cell.angle_alpha   90.00
_cell.angle_beta   90.00
_cell.angle_gamma   90.00
#
_symmetry.space_group_name_H-M   'P 1'
#
loop_
_entity.id
_entity.type
_entity.pdbx_description
1 polymer ?
#
loop_
_entity_poly.entity_id
_entity_poly.type
_entity_poly.pdbx_seq_one_letter_code
_entity_poly.pdbx_strand_id
1 'polypeptide(L)'
;MPLVKRNIEPRHLCRGALPDGVTSELECVTNSTLAAIIKQLGGLSRHAEDIFGELFNEANSFYVRMSSLQERVDQLAVKVTQLDSTVEEVSLQDINMRKAFKSSTIQDQQVVSRTSVPNPVVEMYHRCDKPPPLNILSPYRDDKKDALKFYTDPSYFFNLWKEKMLQATEDKRKEKRRQKVCDQCVSVCVSLCVCEQQRNVEDPGREVKKVRKARNRRQEWNVLAYDKEFRPDARLTPSPYHGMSSEGSLSPDSRAFVAPLWRL
;
A
#
# COMPACT_ATOMS: atom_id res chain seq x y z
N MET A 1 3.68 3.76 18.23
CA MET A 1 3.49 3.92 19.69
C MET A 1 2.56 2.83 20.19
N PRO A 2 2.94 2.02 21.19
CA PRO A 2 1.99 1.16 21.87
C PRO A 2 1.07 2.03 22.75
N LEU A 3 -0.20 2.15 22.38
CA LEU A 3 -1.21 2.75 23.24
C LEU A 3 -1.47 1.77 24.39
N VAL A 4 -1.44 2.24 25.64
CA VAL A 4 -1.84 1.44 26.80
C VAL A 4 -3.35 1.19 26.65
N LYS A 5 -3.72 0.01 26.14
CA LYS A 5 -5.11 -0.29 25.78
C LYS A 5 -6.02 -0.42 27.00
N ARG A 6 -5.49 -0.88 28.14
CA ARG A 6 -6.31 -1.35 29.25
C ARG A 6 -5.70 -0.89 30.58
N ASN A 7 -6.27 0.17 31.15
CA ASN A 7 -5.84 0.68 32.46
C ASN A 7 -6.78 0.11 33.55
N ILE A 8 -6.20 -0.26 34.69
CA ILE A 8 -6.96 -0.72 35.86
C ILE A 8 -6.98 0.42 36.88
N GLU A 9 -8.18 0.79 37.33
CA GLU A 9 -8.41 1.84 38.32
C GLU A 9 -8.98 1.21 39.60
N PRO A 10 -8.56 1.66 40.80
CA PRO A 10 -7.56 2.71 41.08
C PRO A 10 -6.12 2.20 40.96
N ARG A 11 -5.18 3.02 40.47
CA ARG A 11 -3.74 2.66 40.39
C ARG A 11 -3.03 2.66 41.75
N HIS A 12 -3.49 3.49 42.67
CA HIS A 12 -2.90 3.63 44.01
C HIS A 12 -3.92 3.18 45.04
N LEU A 13 -3.53 2.25 45.89
CA LEU A 13 -4.43 1.63 46.86
C LEU A 13 -4.50 2.40 48.19
N CYS A 14 -3.40 3.05 48.61
CA CYS A 14 -3.27 3.62 49.96
C CYS A 14 -2.71 5.06 49.98
N ARG A 15 -2.92 5.86 48.93
CA ARG A 15 -2.34 7.22 48.82
C ARG A 15 -3.28 8.37 49.25
N GLY A 16 -4.44 8.08 49.82
CA GLY A 16 -5.41 9.09 50.26
C GLY A 16 -5.24 9.49 51.72
N ALA A 17 -5.60 10.72 52.06
CA ALA A 17 -5.77 11.14 53.44
C ALA A 17 -6.98 10.40 54.05
N LEU A 18 -6.86 10.03 55.34
CA LEU A 18 -7.96 9.43 56.08
C LEU A 18 -8.97 10.51 56.47
N PRO A 19 -10.27 10.17 56.55
CA PRO A 19 -11.29 11.09 57.06
C PRO A 19 -11.07 11.39 58.55
N ASP A 20 -11.41 12.61 58.97
CA ASP A 20 -11.26 13.04 60.36
C ASP A 20 -12.21 12.26 61.30
N GLY A 21 -11.72 11.91 62.50
CA GLY A 21 -12.53 11.24 63.53
C GLY A 21 -12.59 9.71 63.45
N VAL A 22 -11.69 9.07 62.69
CA VAL A 22 -11.57 7.60 62.64
C VAL A 22 -10.97 7.07 63.95
N THR A 23 -11.62 6.06 64.54
CA THR A 23 -11.17 5.43 65.79
C THR A 23 -9.95 4.54 65.60
N SER A 24 -9.88 3.81 64.48
CA SER A 24 -8.79 2.89 64.13
C SER A 24 -8.29 3.19 62.71
N GLU A 25 -7.24 4.00 62.61
CA GLU A 25 -6.67 4.43 61.32
C GLU A 25 -6.18 3.23 60.48
N LEU A 26 -5.51 2.26 61.13
CA LEU A 26 -4.99 1.08 60.45
C LEU A 26 -6.11 0.20 59.86
N GLU A 27 -7.20 0.02 60.59
CA GLU A 27 -8.36 -0.73 60.11
C GLU A 27 -9.02 0.00 58.92
N CYS A 28 -9.14 1.33 59.01
CA CYS A 28 -9.68 2.14 57.92
C CYS A 28 -8.82 2.04 56.64
N VAL A 29 -7.50 2.15 56.75
CA VAL A 29 -6.57 1.99 55.61
C VAL A 29 -6.67 0.59 55.03
N THR A 30 -6.63 -0.45 55.86
CA THR A 30 -6.66 -1.85 55.39
C THR A 30 -7.99 -2.17 54.68
N ASN A 31 -9.13 -1.76 55.23
CA ASN A 31 -10.43 -1.94 54.60
C ASN A 31 -10.54 -1.16 53.28
N SER A 32 -10.08 0.09 53.24
CA SER A 32 -10.07 0.91 52.01
C SER A 32 -9.18 0.29 50.93
N THR A 33 -8.03 -0.26 51.33
CA THR A 33 -7.09 -0.97 50.46
C THR A 33 -7.73 -2.22 49.88
N LEU A 34 -8.40 -3.04 50.72
CA LEU A 34 -9.10 -4.24 50.27
C LEU A 34 -10.23 -3.90 49.30
N ALA A 35 -11.04 -2.87 49.59
CA ALA A 35 -12.07 -2.41 48.68
C ALA A 35 -11.50 -1.94 47.33
N ALA A 36 -10.35 -1.26 47.36
CA ALA A 36 -9.64 -0.84 46.14
C ALA A 36 -9.08 -2.03 45.35
N ILE A 37 -8.55 -3.07 46.02
CA ILE A 37 -8.12 -4.32 45.38
C ILE A 37 -9.30 -5.02 44.72
N ILE A 38 -10.46 -5.11 45.39
CA ILE A 38 -11.67 -5.72 44.80
C ILE A 38 -12.09 -4.96 43.53
N LYS A 39 -12.01 -3.62 43.53
CA LYS A 39 -12.26 -2.82 42.31
C LYS A 39 -11.24 -3.12 41.20
N GLN A 40 -9.95 -3.25 41.53
CA GLN A 40 -8.93 -3.64 40.56
C GLN A 40 -9.21 -5.02 39.94
N LEU A 41 -9.61 -5.99 40.75
CA LEU A 41 -9.99 -7.33 40.27
C LEU A 41 -11.21 -7.27 39.35
N GLY A 42 -12.22 -6.46 39.66
CA GLY A 42 -13.36 -6.23 38.77
C GLY A 42 -12.92 -5.63 37.42
N GLY A 43 -12.01 -4.65 37.44
CA GLY A 43 -11.42 -4.09 36.21
C GLY A 43 -10.63 -5.11 35.41
N LEU A 44 -9.86 -5.98 36.09
CA LEU A 44 -9.13 -7.09 35.45
C LEU A 44 -10.08 -8.10 34.79
N SER A 45 -11.16 -8.49 35.47
CA SER A 45 -12.17 -9.41 34.93
C SER A 45 -12.83 -8.85 33.67
N ARG A 46 -13.20 -7.56 33.68
CA ARG A 46 -13.73 -6.89 32.48
C ARG A 46 -12.73 -6.90 31.32
N HIS A 47 -11.46 -6.58 31.59
CA HIS A 47 -10.42 -6.62 30.56
C HIS A 47 -10.19 -8.02 30.00
N ALA A 48 -10.29 -9.05 30.84
CA ALA A 48 -10.21 -10.44 30.42
C ALA A 48 -11.39 -10.83 29.53
N GLU A 49 -12.62 -10.45 29.91
CA GLU A 49 -13.83 -10.64 29.11
C GLU A 49 -13.68 -10.02 27.72
N ASP A 50 -13.22 -8.77 27.64
CA ASP A 50 -13.01 -8.09 26.36
C ASP A 50 -11.99 -8.84 25.46
N ILE A 51 -10.88 -9.31 26.04
CA ILE A 51 -9.84 -10.04 25.30
C ILE A 51 -10.39 -11.38 24.78
N PHE A 52 -11.05 -12.15 25.64
CA PHE A 52 -11.61 -13.44 25.25
C PHE A 52 -12.78 -13.28 24.28
N GLY A 53 -13.58 -12.21 24.41
CA GLY A 53 -14.63 -11.87 23.47
C GLY A 53 -14.10 -11.53 22.07
N GLU A 54 -13.05 -10.70 21.98
CA GLU A 54 -12.37 -10.40 20.71
C GLU A 54 -11.83 -11.69 20.05
N LEU A 55 -11.13 -12.54 20.81
CA LEU A 55 -10.61 -13.81 20.31
C LEU A 55 -11.71 -14.78 19.87
N PHE A 56 -12.79 -14.87 20.65
CA PHE A 56 -13.93 -15.71 20.33
C PHE A 56 -14.60 -15.28 19.03
N ASN A 57 -14.83 -13.98 18.84
CA ASN A 57 -15.45 -13.45 17.62
C ASN A 57 -14.61 -13.76 16.38
N GLU A 58 -13.29 -13.59 16.45
CA GLU A 58 -12.38 -13.91 15.35
C GLU A 58 -12.35 -15.42 15.07
N ALA A 59 -12.28 -16.25 16.12
CA ALA A 59 -12.31 -17.71 15.99
C ALA A 59 -13.64 -18.20 15.40
N ASN A 60 -14.76 -17.58 15.77
CA ASN A 60 -16.07 -17.91 15.24
C ASN A 60 -16.20 -17.50 13.75
N SER A 61 -15.68 -16.32 13.38
CA SER A 61 -15.58 -15.89 11.97
C SER A 61 -14.76 -16.89 11.14
N PHE A 62 -13.62 -17.33 11.67
CA PHE A 62 -12.81 -18.38 11.06
C PHE A 62 -13.57 -19.70 10.93
N TYR A 63 -14.27 -20.13 11.98
CA TYR A 63 -15.06 -21.36 11.98
C TYR A 63 -16.13 -21.36 10.89
N VAL A 64 -16.93 -20.28 10.77
CA VAL A 64 -17.97 -20.16 9.74
C VAL A 64 -17.37 -20.26 8.34
N ARG A 65 -16.25 -19.57 8.09
CA ARG A 65 -15.54 -19.65 6.81
C ARG A 65 -15.00 -21.04 6.52
N MET A 66 -14.45 -21.72 7.54
CA MET A 66 -13.92 -23.06 7.43
C MET A 66 -15.03 -24.08 7.13
N SER A 67 -16.17 -23.97 7.81
CA SER A 67 -17.32 -24.84 7.57
C SER A 67 -17.85 -24.72 6.14
N SER A 68 -18.02 -23.48 5.64
CA SER A 68 -18.41 -23.24 4.24
C SER A 68 -17.37 -23.75 3.24
N LEU A 69 -16.07 -23.61 3.57
CA LEU A 69 -15.00 -24.13 2.72
C LEU A 69 -15.01 -25.66 2.69
N GLN A 70 -15.24 -26.32 3.84
CA GLN A 70 -15.28 -27.77 3.96
C GLN A 70 -16.38 -28.36 3.08
N GLU A 71 -17.60 -27.82 3.16
CA GLU A 71 -18.72 -28.27 2.32
C GLU A 71 -18.38 -28.16 0.82
N ARG A 72 -17.73 -27.07 0.41
CA ARG A 72 -17.30 -26.87 -0.98
C ARG A 72 -16.21 -27.87 -1.40
N VAL A 73 -15.30 -28.22 -0.50
CA VAL A 73 -14.26 -29.21 -0.73
C VAL A 73 -14.89 -30.59 -0.90
N ASP A 74 -15.84 -30.97 -0.04
CA ASP A 74 -16.52 -32.27 -0.11
C ASP A 74 -17.31 -32.42 -1.43
N GLN A 75 -18.06 -31.38 -1.81
CA GLN A 75 -18.77 -31.36 -3.09
C GLN A 75 -17.81 -31.40 -4.30
N LEU A 76 -16.68 -30.68 -4.22
CA LEU A 76 -15.67 -30.70 -5.27
C LEU A 76 -15.01 -32.07 -5.39
N ALA A 77 -14.72 -32.74 -4.28
CA ALA A 77 -14.14 -34.07 -4.27
C ALA A 77 -15.03 -35.08 -5.02
N VAL A 78 -16.35 -35.08 -4.74
CA VAL A 78 -17.31 -35.92 -5.47
C VAL A 78 -17.30 -35.59 -6.96
N LYS A 79 -17.38 -34.30 -7.34
CA LYS A 79 -17.37 -33.89 -8.75
C LYS A 79 -16.10 -34.35 -9.46
N VAL A 80 -14.93 -34.17 -8.85
CA VAL A 80 -13.65 -34.59 -9.43
C VAL A 80 -13.58 -36.10 -9.63
N THR A 81 -14.10 -36.90 -8.69
CA THR A 81 -14.12 -38.36 -8.85
C THR A 81 -15.09 -38.86 -9.92
N GLN A 82 -16.09 -38.06 -10.30
CA GLN A 82 -17.07 -38.39 -11.33
C GLN A 82 -16.66 -37.91 -12.73
N LEU A 83 -15.54 -37.19 -12.86
CA LEU A 83 -15.05 -36.73 -14.17
C LEU A 83 -14.57 -37.92 -15.00
N ASP A 84 -15.11 -38.06 -16.20
CA ASP A 84 -14.65 -39.02 -17.20
C ASP A 84 -13.93 -38.27 -18.32
N SER A 85 -12.60 -38.33 -18.30
CA SER A 85 -11.73 -37.67 -19.28
C SER A 85 -11.87 -38.23 -20.70
N THR A 86 -12.52 -39.38 -20.89
CA THR A 86 -12.74 -39.98 -22.21
C THR A 86 -13.95 -39.39 -22.94
N VAL A 87 -14.86 -38.74 -22.19
CA VAL A 87 -16.11 -38.14 -22.71
C VAL A 87 -16.03 -36.60 -22.75
N GLU A 88 -15.14 -35.98 -21.97
CA GLU A 88 -15.05 -34.53 -21.86
C GLU A 88 -14.33 -33.87 -23.05
N GLU A 89 -15.10 -33.33 -24.01
CA GLU A 89 -14.57 -32.63 -25.18
C GLU A 89 -14.19 -31.17 -24.87
N VAL A 90 -13.03 -30.72 -25.38
CA VAL A 90 -12.56 -29.34 -25.23
C VAL A 90 -13.20 -28.44 -26.29
N SER A 91 -14.15 -27.60 -25.87
CA SER A 91 -14.84 -26.65 -26.77
C SER A 91 -14.04 -25.37 -27.01
N LEU A 92 -13.69 -25.10 -28.28
CA LEU A 92 -13.09 -23.82 -28.69
C LEU A 92 -14.06 -22.62 -28.56
N GLN A 93 -15.37 -22.88 -28.46
CA GLN A 93 -16.37 -21.82 -28.26
C GLN A 93 -16.20 -21.17 -26.88
N ASP A 94 -15.74 -21.91 -25.87
CA ASP A 94 -15.54 -21.40 -24.52
C ASP A 94 -14.44 -20.33 -24.46
N ILE A 95 -13.46 -20.38 -25.37
CA ILE A 95 -12.37 -19.40 -25.45
C ILE A 95 -12.89 -18.00 -25.83
N ASN A 96 -13.89 -17.93 -26.71
CA ASN A 96 -14.42 -16.66 -27.20
C ASN A 96 -15.70 -16.22 -26.48
N MET A 97 -16.50 -17.17 -25.97
CA MET A 97 -17.82 -16.89 -25.42
C MET A 97 -17.87 -16.88 -23.89
N ARG A 98 -16.89 -17.49 -23.19
CA ARG A 98 -16.80 -17.44 -21.71
C ARG A 98 -15.76 -16.43 -21.27
N LYS A 99 -16.06 -15.75 -20.17
CA LYS A 99 -15.07 -14.90 -19.49
C LYS A 99 -14.04 -15.79 -18.82
N ALA A 100 -12.78 -15.41 -18.94
CA ALA A 100 -11.69 -16.07 -18.23
C ALA A 100 -11.89 -16.01 -16.71
N PHE A 101 -11.41 -17.04 -16.01
CA PHE A 101 -11.39 -17.07 -14.55
C PHE A 101 -10.65 -15.86 -13.97
N LYS A 102 -11.19 -15.31 -12.88
CA LYS A 102 -10.58 -14.22 -12.12
C LYS A 102 -10.55 -14.60 -10.64
N SER A 103 -9.37 -14.53 -10.05
CA SER A 103 -9.19 -14.62 -8.61
C SER A 103 -9.62 -13.32 -7.92
N SER A 104 -9.85 -13.40 -6.62
CA SER A 104 -10.08 -12.21 -5.78
C SER A 104 -8.83 -11.31 -5.78
N THR A 105 -9.03 -10.00 -5.93
CA THR A 105 -7.97 -8.97 -5.89
C THR A 105 -8.25 -7.91 -4.82
N ILE A 106 -9.01 -8.27 -3.78
CA ILE A 106 -9.35 -7.37 -2.67
C ILE A 106 -8.06 -6.98 -1.93
N GLN A 107 -7.91 -5.69 -1.61
CA GLN A 107 -6.80 -5.15 -0.86
C GLN A 107 -7.34 -4.31 0.30
N ASP A 108 -6.87 -4.62 1.51
CA ASP A 108 -7.24 -3.85 2.70
C ASP A 108 -6.57 -2.48 2.69
N GLN A 109 -7.37 -1.44 2.90
CA GLN A 109 -6.93 -0.05 2.92
C GLN A 109 -7.58 0.68 4.10
N GLN A 110 -7.08 1.87 4.44
CA GLN A 110 -7.62 2.69 5.55
C GLN A 110 -7.63 1.96 6.91
N VAL A 111 -6.55 1.21 7.19
CA VAL A 111 -6.42 0.33 8.37
C VAL A 111 -6.45 1.04 9.72
N VAL A 112 -6.29 2.37 9.75
CA VAL A 112 -6.35 3.24 10.95
C VAL A 112 -7.58 4.15 10.96
N SER A 113 -8.65 3.74 10.29
CA SER A 113 -9.92 4.45 10.30
C SER A 113 -10.61 4.40 11.67
N ARG A 114 -11.59 5.30 11.91
CA ARG A 114 -12.34 5.32 13.17
C ARG A 114 -13.06 4.01 13.48
N THR A 115 -13.43 3.24 12.45
CA THR A 115 -14.12 1.96 12.57
C THR A 115 -13.20 0.80 12.95
N SER A 116 -11.88 0.92 12.71
CA SER A 116 -10.90 -0.09 13.11
C SER A 116 -10.27 0.20 14.47
N VAL A 117 -10.69 1.26 15.17
CA VAL A 117 -10.17 1.61 16.50
C VAL A 117 -10.68 0.58 17.51
N PRO A 118 -9.79 -0.06 18.31
CA PRO A 118 -10.22 -1.02 19.32
C PRO A 118 -11.11 -0.38 20.39
N ASN A 119 -12.11 -1.11 20.87
CA ASN A 119 -13.07 -0.66 21.90
C ASN A 119 -12.39 0.01 23.12
N PRO A 120 -11.30 -0.53 23.70
CA PRO A 120 -10.67 0.12 24.84
C PRO A 120 -10.09 1.51 24.53
N VAL A 121 -9.61 1.72 23.29
CA VAL A 121 -9.13 3.03 22.84
C VAL A 121 -10.30 3.98 22.60
N VAL A 122 -11.43 3.48 22.11
CA VAL A 122 -12.67 4.26 21.96
C VAL A 122 -13.18 4.75 23.33
N GLU A 123 -13.18 3.87 24.34
CA GLU A 123 -13.56 4.26 25.71
C GLU A 123 -12.66 5.35 26.27
N MET A 124 -11.34 5.22 26.10
CA MET A 124 -10.39 6.26 26.50
C MET A 124 -10.65 7.57 25.75
N TYR A 125 -10.89 7.52 24.45
CA TYR A 125 -11.20 8.68 23.62
C TYR A 125 -12.46 9.42 24.11
N HIS A 126 -13.49 8.69 24.57
CA HIS A 126 -14.72 9.30 25.10
C HIS A 126 -14.55 9.98 26.47
N ARG A 127 -13.52 9.61 27.24
CA ARG A 127 -13.16 10.29 28.50
C ARG A 127 -12.34 11.57 28.27
N CYS A 128 -11.78 11.75 27.07
CA CYS A 128 -11.02 12.95 26.72
C CYS A 128 -11.93 14.16 26.51
N ASP A 129 -11.37 15.35 26.72
CA ASP A 129 -12.07 16.61 26.46
C ASP A 129 -12.42 16.73 24.97
N LYS A 130 -13.69 17.11 24.73
CA LYS A 130 -14.19 17.34 23.38
C LYS A 130 -13.76 18.72 22.90
N PRO A 131 -13.56 18.92 21.57
CA PRO A 131 -13.28 20.24 21.04
C PRO A 131 -14.45 21.20 21.34
N PRO A 132 -14.19 22.52 21.41
CA PRO A 132 -15.26 23.51 21.53
C PRO A 132 -16.32 23.32 20.43
N PRO A 133 -17.62 23.52 20.72
CA PRO A 133 -18.71 23.24 19.79
C PRO A 133 -18.82 24.31 18.69
N LEU A 134 -17.75 24.56 17.94
CA LEU A 134 -17.69 25.58 16.89
C LEU A 134 -18.63 25.28 15.72
N ASN A 135 -19.11 24.04 15.59
CA ASN A 135 -20.09 23.64 14.58
C ASN A 135 -21.37 24.50 14.60
N ILE A 136 -21.74 25.05 15.76
CA ILE A 136 -22.90 25.95 15.90
C ILE A 136 -22.74 27.25 15.10
N LEU A 137 -21.49 27.65 14.80
CA LEU A 137 -21.17 28.86 14.05
C LEU A 137 -21.14 28.64 12.53
N SER A 138 -21.12 27.37 12.07
CA SER A 138 -21.06 27.03 10.64
C SER A 138 -22.18 27.65 9.79
N PRO A 139 -23.45 27.73 10.26
CA PRO A 139 -24.52 28.37 9.49
C PRO A 139 -24.32 29.88 9.25
N TYR A 140 -23.51 30.55 10.07
CA TYR A 140 -23.28 31.99 10.00
C TYR A 140 -22.06 32.36 9.15
N ARG A 141 -21.43 31.39 8.49
CA ARG A 141 -20.25 31.62 7.66
C ARG A 141 -20.61 31.81 6.19
N ASP A 142 -20.01 32.83 5.57
CA ASP A 142 -20.20 33.13 4.13
C ASP A 142 -19.58 32.07 3.22
N ASP A 143 -18.48 31.43 3.66
CA ASP A 143 -17.73 30.45 2.86
C ASP A 143 -18.36 29.05 2.82
N LYS A 144 -19.46 28.83 3.56
CA LYS A 144 -20.15 27.53 3.73
C LYS A 144 -19.22 26.40 4.17
N LYS A 145 -18.09 26.74 4.80
CA LYS A 145 -17.14 25.75 5.35
C LYS A 145 -17.53 25.42 6.79
N ASP A 146 -17.24 24.19 7.18
CA ASP A 146 -17.41 23.74 8.56
C ASP A 146 -16.47 24.53 9.48
N ALA A 147 -17.05 25.25 10.45
CA ALA A 147 -16.32 26.07 11.39
C ALA A 147 -15.33 25.26 12.24
N LEU A 148 -15.65 24.00 12.58
CA LEU A 148 -14.77 23.16 13.38
C LEU A 148 -13.50 22.77 12.63
N LYS A 149 -13.53 22.71 11.29
CA LYS A 149 -12.33 22.40 10.48
C LYS A 149 -11.23 23.46 10.59
N PHE A 150 -11.58 24.69 11.00
CA PHE A 150 -10.59 25.73 11.29
C PHE A 150 -9.87 25.50 12.63
N TYR A 151 -10.46 24.70 13.53
CA TYR A 151 -9.84 24.28 14.79
C TYR A 151 -9.16 22.91 14.66
N THR A 152 -9.83 21.94 14.05
CA THR A 152 -9.29 20.59 13.82
C THR A 152 -9.84 19.99 12.54
N ASP A 153 -8.96 19.58 11.62
CA ASP A 153 -9.30 18.89 10.38
C ASP A 153 -8.49 17.60 10.22
N PRO A 154 -9.07 16.42 10.54
CA PRO A 154 -8.41 15.13 10.34
C PRO A 154 -8.09 14.81 8.89
N SER A 155 -8.80 15.42 7.93
CA SER A 155 -8.61 15.17 6.48
C SER A 155 -7.49 16.00 5.86
N TYR A 156 -6.98 17.00 6.58
CA TYR A 156 -5.98 17.96 6.10
C TYR A 156 -4.74 17.27 5.51
N PHE A 157 -4.14 16.33 6.23
CA PHE A 157 -2.93 15.64 5.78
C PHE A 157 -3.14 14.88 4.47
N PHE A 158 -4.27 14.18 4.34
CA PHE A 158 -4.60 13.44 3.13
C PHE A 158 -4.83 14.39 1.95
N ASN A 159 -5.57 15.48 2.16
CA ASN A 159 -5.86 16.46 1.11
C ASN A 159 -4.58 17.13 0.61
N LEU A 160 -3.70 17.57 1.53
CA LEU A 160 -2.41 18.15 1.20
C LEU A 160 -1.50 17.18 0.45
N TRP A 161 -1.45 15.92 0.91
CA TRP A 161 -0.68 14.87 0.24
C TRP A 161 -1.20 14.61 -1.17
N LYS A 162 -2.52 14.45 -1.33
CA LYS A 162 -3.18 14.23 -2.62
C LYS A 162 -2.86 15.36 -3.61
N GLU A 163 -2.98 16.60 -3.17
CA GLU A 163 -2.64 17.78 -3.98
C GLU A 163 -1.18 17.74 -4.44
N LYS A 164 -0.24 17.49 -3.52
CA LYS A 164 1.19 17.37 -3.86
C LYS A 164 1.47 16.24 -4.85
N MET A 165 0.81 15.09 -4.73
CA MET A 165 1.01 13.96 -5.64
C MET A 165 0.47 14.25 -7.05
N LEU A 166 -0.68 14.91 -7.15
CA LEU A 166 -1.22 15.34 -8.44
C LEU A 166 -0.32 16.39 -9.11
N GLN A 167 0.16 17.36 -8.35
CA GLN A 167 1.09 18.38 -8.83
C GLN A 167 2.39 17.74 -9.34
N ALA A 168 3.01 16.86 -8.54
CA ALA A 168 4.23 16.13 -8.95
C ALA A 168 4.02 15.28 -10.21
N THR A 169 2.82 14.69 -10.38
CA THR A 169 2.48 13.91 -11.57
C THR A 169 2.42 14.80 -12.83
N GLU A 170 1.82 15.98 -12.71
CA GLU A 170 1.71 16.92 -13.82
C GLU A 170 3.07 17.55 -14.16
N ASP A 171 3.89 17.90 -13.16
CA ASP A 171 5.23 18.42 -13.37
C ASP A 171 6.13 17.37 -14.05
N LYS A 172 6.06 16.11 -13.63
CA LYS A 172 6.77 15.00 -14.29
C LYS A 172 6.30 14.80 -15.74
N ARG A 173 5.02 15.05 -16.04
CA ARG A 173 4.48 14.97 -17.40
C ARG A 173 4.99 16.14 -18.27
N LYS A 174 5.01 17.36 -17.72
CA LYS A 174 5.53 18.56 -18.40
C LYS A 174 7.02 18.45 -18.66
N GLU A 175 7.80 17.97 -17.70
CA GLU A 175 9.25 17.79 -17.85
C GLU A 175 9.57 16.76 -18.94
N LYS A 176 8.85 15.63 -18.99
CA LYS A 176 8.98 14.67 -20.10
C LYS A 176 8.67 15.27 -21.48
N ARG A 177 7.75 16.24 -21.56
CA ARG A 177 7.46 16.95 -22.82
C ARG A 177 8.60 17.91 -23.17
N ARG A 178 9.15 18.64 -22.20
CA ARG A 178 10.30 19.53 -22.38
C ARG A 178 11.54 18.77 -22.84
N GLN A 179 11.85 17.65 -22.21
CA GLN A 179 12.97 16.79 -22.62
C GLN A 179 12.80 16.29 -24.06
N LYS A 180 11.61 15.82 -24.45
CA LYS A 180 11.35 15.40 -25.85
C LYS A 180 11.50 16.54 -26.84
N VAL A 181 11.07 17.75 -26.48
CA VAL A 181 11.24 18.93 -27.32
C VAL A 181 12.71 19.32 -27.40
N CYS A 182 13.46 19.29 -26.31
CA CYS A 182 14.91 19.51 -26.32
C CYS A 182 15.64 18.45 -27.15
N ASP A 183 15.32 17.16 -26.99
CA ASP A 183 15.90 16.09 -27.81
C ASP A 183 15.58 16.29 -29.30
N GLN A 184 14.37 16.76 -29.62
CA GLN A 184 13.97 17.07 -30.98
C GLN A 184 14.67 18.34 -31.52
N CYS A 185 14.79 19.40 -30.73
CA CYS A 185 15.55 20.60 -31.10
C CYS A 185 17.04 20.30 -31.26
N VAL A 186 17.63 19.48 -30.40
CA VAL A 186 19.02 19.00 -30.54
C VAL A 186 19.15 18.19 -31.82
N SER A 187 18.20 17.30 -32.15
CA SER A 187 18.19 16.58 -33.42
C SER A 187 18.08 17.52 -34.64
N VAL A 188 17.26 18.58 -34.57
CA VAL A 188 17.12 19.56 -35.65
C VAL A 188 18.37 20.45 -35.75
N CYS A 189 18.97 20.87 -34.64
CA CYS A 189 20.21 21.64 -34.62
C CYS A 189 21.40 20.81 -35.11
N VAL A 190 21.50 19.52 -34.75
CA VAL A 190 22.49 18.59 -35.30
C VAL A 190 22.27 18.43 -36.80
N SER A 191 21.03 18.28 -37.27
CA SER A 191 20.73 18.21 -38.70
C SER A 191 21.09 19.49 -39.45
N LEU A 192 20.80 20.66 -38.88
CA LEU A 192 21.15 21.96 -39.48
C LEU A 192 22.66 22.18 -39.51
N CYS A 193 23.38 21.79 -38.45
CA CYS A 193 24.84 21.82 -38.37
C CYS A 193 25.48 20.88 -39.41
N VAL A 194 24.91 19.69 -39.63
CA VAL A 194 25.32 18.76 -40.71
C VAL A 194 25.02 19.34 -42.10
N CYS A 195 23.89 20.02 -42.30
CA CYS A 195 23.56 20.66 -43.57
C CYS A 195 24.44 21.88 -43.88
N GLU A 196 24.93 22.61 -42.87
CA GLU A 196 25.87 23.73 -43.08
C GLU A 196 27.25 23.22 -43.53
N GLN A 197 27.70 22.08 -43.02
CA GLN A 197 28.94 21.42 -43.48
C GLN A 197 28.82 20.84 -44.90
N GLN A 198 27.61 20.46 -45.35
CA GLN A 198 27.36 19.91 -46.68
C GLN A 198 27.08 20.96 -47.76
N ARG A 199 26.99 22.25 -47.42
CA ARG A 199 26.72 23.34 -48.38
C ARG A 199 27.92 23.70 -49.29
N ASN A 200 28.79 22.73 -49.56
CA ASN A 200 29.89 22.86 -50.53
C ASN A 200 29.92 21.75 -51.60
N VAL A 201 28.88 20.90 -51.72
CA VAL A 201 28.70 20.02 -52.88
C VAL A 201 27.20 19.80 -53.11
N GLU A 202 26.63 20.36 -54.18
CA GLU A 202 25.28 20.02 -54.65
C GLU A 202 25.30 18.80 -55.59
N ASP A 203 24.31 17.91 -55.45
CA ASP A 203 23.76 17.07 -56.54
C ASP A 203 22.29 16.70 -56.20
N PRO A 204 21.30 16.87 -57.11
CA PRO A 204 19.89 16.68 -56.76
C PRO A 204 19.39 15.27 -57.11
N GLY A 205 19.22 14.41 -56.11
CA GLY A 205 18.50 13.13 -56.22
C GLY A 205 17.13 13.19 -55.55
N ARG A 206 16.04 13.00 -56.31
CA ARG A 206 14.67 12.88 -55.77
C ARG A 206 14.58 11.71 -54.78
N GLU A 207 14.38 11.98 -53.49
CA GLU A 207 14.02 10.95 -52.51
C GLU A 207 12.51 10.64 -52.54
N VAL A 208 12.19 9.41 -52.94
CA VAL A 208 10.87 8.81 -52.72
C VAL A 208 10.70 8.55 -51.22
N LYS A 209 9.61 9.06 -50.62
CA LYS A 209 9.22 8.74 -49.24
C LYS A 209 9.17 7.22 -49.03
N LYS A 210 10.17 6.68 -48.34
CA LYS A 210 10.18 5.28 -47.89
C LYS A 210 9.09 5.09 -46.82
N VAL A 211 7.94 4.58 -47.23
CA VAL A 211 6.95 4.00 -46.31
C VAL A 211 7.67 2.88 -45.54
N ARG A 212 7.66 2.94 -44.21
CA ARG A 212 8.22 1.87 -43.36
C ARG A 212 7.53 0.56 -43.73
N LYS A 213 8.25 -0.38 -44.34
CA LYS A 213 7.78 -1.76 -44.48
C LYS A 213 7.45 -2.28 -43.08
N ALA A 214 6.23 -2.79 -42.90
CA ALA A 214 5.86 -3.50 -41.69
C ALA A 214 6.88 -4.63 -41.46
N ARG A 215 7.45 -4.69 -40.25
CA ARG A 215 8.46 -5.68 -39.88
C ARG A 215 7.84 -7.07 -40.00
N ASN A 216 8.25 -7.81 -41.02
CA ASN A 216 7.76 -9.16 -41.25
C ASN A 216 8.50 -10.14 -40.31
N ARG A 217 7.84 -10.57 -39.22
CA ARG A 217 8.39 -11.53 -38.24
C ARG A 217 8.45 -12.98 -38.73
N ARG A 218 8.09 -13.28 -39.99
CA ARG A 218 8.06 -14.65 -40.51
C ARG A 218 9.41 -15.36 -40.38
N GLN A 219 10.52 -14.64 -40.53
CA GLN A 219 11.86 -15.20 -40.33
C GLN A 219 12.13 -15.53 -38.85
N GLU A 220 11.72 -14.66 -37.91
CA GLU A 220 11.82 -14.93 -36.48
C GLU A 220 10.99 -16.16 -36.09
N TRP A 221 9.75 -16.28 -36.59
CA TRP A 221 8.91 -17.46 -36.33
C TRP A 221 9.46 -18.75 -36.96
N ASN A 222 10.05 -18.69 -38.15
CA ASN A 222 10.73 -19.84 -38.75
C ASN A 222 11.95 -20.29 -37.94
N VAL A 223 12.74 -19.33 -37.42
CA VAL A 223 13.85 -19.66 -36.51
C VAL A 223 13.32 -20.22 -35.19
N LEU A 224 12.18 -19.70 -34.70
CA LEU A 224 11.57 -20.17 -33.46
C LEU A 224 10.97 -21.58 -33.58
N ALA A 225 10.60 -22.01 -34.78
CA ALA A 225 10.04 -23.33 -35.08
C ALA A 225 11.09 -24.46 -35.04
N TYR A 226 12.39 -24.15 -35.06
CA TYR A 226 13.44 -25.15 -34.84
C TYR A 226 13.61 -25.44 -33.33
N ASP A 227 13.88 -26.71 -33.04
CA ASP A 227 14.12 -27.19 -31.67
C ASP A 227 15.38 -26.53 -31.08
N LYS A 228 15.41 -26.38 -29.75
CA LYS A 228 16.38 -25.48 -29.06
C LYS A 228 17.85 -25.77 -29.39
N GLU A 229 18.18 -27.00 -29.76
CA GLU A 229 19.55 -27.44 -30.02
C GLU A 229 20.04 -27.15 -31.45
N PHE A 230 19.16 -26.77 -32.38
CA PHE A 230 19.49 -26.60 -33.81
C PHE A 230 19.35 -25.16 -34.34
N ARG A 231 19.23 -24.15 -33.47
CA ARG A 231 19.21 -22.75 -33.91
C ARG A 231 20.61 -22.20 -34.20
N PRO A 232 20.80 -21.43 -35.29
CA PRO A 232 22.08 -20.77 -35.56
C PRO A 232 22.42 -19.74 -34.47
N ASP A 233 23.62 -19.82 -33.89
CA ASP A 233 24.06 -19.00 -32.75
C ASP A 233 24.38 -17.55 -33.20
N ALA A 234 23.76 -16.55 -32.57
CA ALA A 234 23.87 -15.14 -32.95
C ALA A 234 25.10 -14.45 -32.33
N ARG A 235 26.23 -15.14 -32.26
CA ARG A 235 27.50 -14.58 -31.80
C ARG A 235 28.27 -14.16 -33.03
N LEU A 236 28.22 -12.88 -33.39
CA LEU A 236 29.26 -12.09 -34.09
C LEU A 236 28.65 -10.77 -34.62
N THR A 237 28.43 -9.79 -33.73
CA THR A 237 28.42 -8.36 -34.09
C THR A 237 29.03 -7.56 -32.93
N PRO A 238 30.13 -6.80 -33.13
CA PRO A 238 30.73 -5.99 -32.07
C PRO A 238 29.88 -4.76 -31.75
N SER A 239 29.66 -4.49 -30.46
CA SER A 239 29.04 -3.25 -29.95
C SER A 239 30.12 -2.17 -29.72
N PRO A 240 29.93 -0.89 -30.10
CA PRO A 240 31.02 0.10 -30.14
C PRO A 240 31.43 0.74 -28.81
N TYR A 241 30.89 0.31 -27.66
CA TYR A 241 31.26 0.93 -26.36
C TYR A 241 31.53 -0.14 -25.30
N HIS A 242 32.72 -0.73 -25.34
CA HIS A 242 33.36 -1.20 -24.11
C HIS A 242 34.87 -1.32 -24.31
N GLY A 243 35.56 -0.19 -24.15
CA GLY A 243 36.99 -0.17 -23.88
C GLY A 243 37.21 -0.22 -22.38
N MET A 244 37.97 -1.22 -21.94
CA MET A 244 38.81 -1.24 -20.73
C MET A 244 38.11 -1.47 -19.39
N SER A 245 38.25 -2.69 -18.87
CA SER A 245 38.66 -2.93 -17.48
C SER A 245 39.20 -4.35 -17.37
N SER A 246 40.49 -4.47 -17.08
CA SER A 246 41.15 -5.69 -16.64
C SER A 246 41.71 -5.45 -15.24
N GLU A 247 41.40 -6.41 -14.37
CA GLU A 247 42.08 -6.77 -13.11
C GLU A 247 41.99 -5.84 -11.89
N GLY A 248 41.76 -6.47 -10.73
CA GLY A 248 42.09 -5.88 -9.42
C GLY A 248 41.10 -6.21 -8.31
N SER A 249 41.41 -7.26 -7.57
CA SER A 249 40.72 -7.76 -6.38
C SER A 249 40.69 -6.79 -5.18
N LEU A 250 39.83 -7.13 -4.20
CA LEU A 250 39.88 -6.87 -2.73
C LEU A 250 38.71 -6.04 -2.13
N SER A 251 38.04 -6.66 -1.15
CA SER A 251 37.24 -6.04 -0.07
C SER A 251 38.21 -5.49 1.02
N PRO A 252 37.83 -4.70 2.07
CA PRO A 252 36.49 -4.27 2.51
C PRO A 252 36.36 -2.78 2.95
N ASP A 253 35.13 -2.45 3.38
CA ASP A 253 34.75 -1.47 4.41
C ASP A 253 34.43 0.02 4.10
N SER A 254 33.33 0.43 4.75
CA SER A 254 33.01 1.77 5.25
C SER A 254 32.67 2.90 4.26
N ARG A 255 31.36 3.15 4.07
CA ARG A 255 30.77 4.50 4.29
C ARG A 255 29.25 4.47 4.27
N ALA A 256 28.70 4.98 5.38
CA ALA A 256 27.29 5.13 5.66
C ALA A 256 26.57 6.01 4.63
N PHE A 257 25.43 5.53 4.12
CA PHE A 257 24.44 6.40 3.49
C PHE A 257 23.44 6.87 4.55
N VAL A 258 23.45 8.18 4.75
CA VAL A 258 22.56 8.93 5.63
C VAL A 258 21.13 8.82 5.11
N ALA A 259 20.25 8.22 5.91
CA ALA A 259 18.81 8.29 5.73
C ALA A 259 18.28 9.67 6.17
N PRO A 260 17.31 10.28 5.48
CA PRO A 260 16.68 11.49 5.95
C PRO A 260 15.76 11.17 7.14
N LEU A 261 16.18 11.65 8.31
CA LEU A 261 15.39 11.67 9.54
C LEU A 261 14.10 12.47 9.33
N TRP A 262 12.96 11.78 9.39
CA TRP A 262 11.69 12.42 9.76
C TRP A 262 11.75 12.72 11.25
N ARG A 263 11.89 14.01 11.62
CA ARG A 263 11.57 14.48 12.97
C ARG A 263 10.07 14.77 13.06
N LEU A 264 9.46 14.20 14.09
CA LEU A 264 8.21 14.68 14.70
C LEU A 264 8.42 16.07 15.32
#